data_AF-G7VSK5-F1
#
_entry.id   AF-G7VSK5-F1
#
_cell.length_a   1.000
_cell.length_b   1.000
_cell.length_c   1.000
_cell.angle_alpha   90.00
_cell.angle_beta   90.00
_cell.angle_gamma   90.00
#
_symmetry.space_group_name_H-M   'P 1'
#
loop_
_entity.id
_entity.type
_entity.pdbx_description
1 polymer ?
#
loop_
_entity_poly.entity_id
_entity_poly.type
_entity_poly.pdbx_seq_one_letter_code
_entity_poly.pdbx_strand_id
1 'polypeptide(L)'
;MNKRPSRRLPLSDIHYAAIALLCDIKRPSHEDIARRLGITRMTLYRYRKRPDFQRELKREGRRRADEFMRENRERVRVRAAGDIEWFFRKYV
;
A
#
# COMPACT_ATOMS: atom_id res chain seq x y z
N MET A 1 15.85 -24.42 -26.56
CA MET A 1 16.14 -24.55 -25.11
C MET A 1 14.85 -24.36 -24.30
N ASN A 2 14.21 -25.46 -23.90
CA ASN A 2 13.05 -25.40 -23.01
C ASN A 2 13.52 -25.00 -21.61
N LYS A 3 13.29 -23.73 -21.22
CA LYS A 3 13.52 -23.26 -19.86
C LYS A 3 12.56 -24.04 -18.96
N ARG A 4 13.09 -24.98 -18.15
CA ARG A 4 12.30 -25.70 -17.14
C ARG A 4 11.49 -24.67 -16.34
N PRO A 5 10.18 -24.87 -16.11
CA PRO A 5 9.40 -23.95 -15.31
C PRO A 5 10.04 -23.89 -13.93
N SER A 6 10.63 -22.75 -13.61
CA SER A 6 11.20 -22.50 -12.28
C SER A 6 10.09 -22.76 -11.28
N ARG A 7 10.26 -23.77 -10.41
CA ARG A 7 9.42 -24.03 -9.24
C ARG A 7 9.56 -22.85 -8.29
N ARG A 8 8.97 -21.71 -8.66
CA ARG A 8 8.93 -20.53 -7.81
C ARG A 8 7.96 -20.86 -6.70
N LEU A 9 8.45 -20.88 -5.48
CA LEU A 9 7.61 -21.00 -4.30
C LEU A 9 6.60 -19.85 -4.32
N PRO A 10 5.35 -20.09 -3.89
CA PRO A 10 4.36 -19.03 -3.77
C PRO A 10 4.86 -17.91 -2.84
N LEU A 11 4.19 -16.77 -2.88
CA LEU A 11 4.48 -15.68 -1.94
C LEU A 11 4.20 -16.17 -0.51
N SER A 12 5.17 -15.97 0.37
CA SER A 12 5.05 -16.25 1.81
C SER A 12 4.66 -14.98 2.58
N ASP A 13 4.38 -15.13 3.87
CA ASP A 13 3.96 -14.03 4.75
C ASP A 13 4.95 -12.86 4.75
N ILE A 14 6.25 -13.13 4.72
CA ILE A 14 7.30 -12.08 4.63
C ILE A 14 7.14 -11.24 3.35
N HIS A 15 6.72 -11.86 2.24
CA HIS A 15 6.48 -11.13 1.00
C HIS A 15 5.26 -10.21 1.12
N TYR A 16 4.18 -10.68 1.76
CA TYR A 16 2.99 -9.87 2.00
C TYR A 16 3.27 -8.73 2.99
N ALA A 17 4.05 -8.98 4.04
CA ALA A 17 4.50 -7.94 4.95
C ALA A 17 5.35 -6.87 4.24
N ALA A 18 6.24 -7.28 3.32
CA ALA A 18 6.99 -6.35 2.48
C ALA A 18 6.08 -5.52 1.56
N ILE A 19 5.07 -6.16 0.95
CA ILE A 19 4.07 -5.46 0.12
C ILE A 19 3.32 -4.40 0.95
N ALA A 20 2.85 -4.79 2.13
CA ALA A 20 2.14 -3.89 3.04
C ALA A 20 3.02 -2.69 3.46
N LEU A 21 4.31 -2.90 3.73
CA LEU A 21 5.21 -1.80 4.08
C LEU A 21 5.55 -0.90 2.88
N LEU A 22 5.67 -1.47 1.67
CA LEU A 22 5.94 -0.71 0.45
C LEU A 22 4.75 0.17 0.02
N CYS A 23 3.53 -0.26 0.33
CA CYS A 23 2.31 0.50 0.05
C CYS A 23 1.92 1.47 1.17
N ASP A 24 2.72 1.61 2.23
CA ASP A 24 2.39 2.47 3.37
C ASP A 24 2.46 3.95 3.01
N ILE A 25 1.63 4.78 3.62
CA ILE A 25 1.50 6.22 3.33
C ILE A 25 2.81 6.95 3.66
N LYS A 26 3.43 6.62 4.80
CA LYS A 26 4.70 7.19 5.23
C LYS A 26 5.91 6.68 4.42
N ARG A 27 5.70 5.69 3.53
CA ARG A 27 6.71 5.02 2.67
C ARG A 27 8.09 4.93 3.33
N PRO A 28 8.29 4.01 4.29
CA PRO A 28 9.61 3.79 4.87
C PRO A 28 10.65 3.48 3.78
N SER A 29 11.91 3.83 4.03
CA SER A 29 12.98 3.54 3.09
C SER A 29 13.10 2.03 2.86
N HIS A 30 13.60 1.61 1.70
CA HIS A 30 13.82 0.19 1.43
C HIS A 30 14.76 -0.47 2.47
N GLU A 31 15.66 0.31 3.06
CA GLU A 31 16.57 -0.14 4.10
C GLU A 31 15.84 -0.36 5.43
N ASP A 32 14.93 0.54 5.81
CA ASP A 32 14.09 0.37 6.99
C ASP A 32 13.12 -0.80 6.84
N ILE A 33 12.54 -0.99 5.66
CA ILE A 33 11.67 -2.13 5.36
C ILE A 33 12.46 -3.44 5.53
N ALA A 34 13.67 -3.48 4.94
CA ALA A 34 14.54 -4.65 5.04
C ALA A 34 14.89 -4.96 6.51
N ARG A 35 15.27 -3.92 7.27
CA ARG A 35 15.58 -4.02 8.70
C ARG A 35 14.39 -4.53 9.53
N ARG A 36 13.19 -3.97 9.32
CA ARG A 36 11.96 -4.38 10.02
C ARG A 36 11.59 -5.84 9.77
N LEU A 37 11.85 -6.34 8.57
CA LEU A 37 11.52 -7.71 8.18
C LEU A 37 12.65 -8.72 8.42
N GLY A 38 13.79 -8.29 8.96
CA GLY A 38 14.95 -9.15 9.16
C GLY A 38 15.55 -9.70 7.86
N ILE A 39 15.38 -8.99 6.73
CA ILE A 39 15.92 -9.39 5.42
C ILE A 39 16.98 -8.41 4.95
N THR A 40 17.81 -8.82 4.00
CA THR A 40 18.75 -7.90 3.36
C THR A 40 18.04 -6.99 2.35
N ARG A 41 18.61 -5.81 2.11
CA ARG A 41 18.14 -4.89 1.04
C ARG A 41 18.13 -5.57 -0.34
N MET A 42 19.11 -6.45 -0.59
CA MET A 42 19.20 -7.24 -1.82
C MET A 42 18.05 -8.25 -1.94
N THR A 43 17.65 -8.88 -0.83
CA THR A 43 16.49 -9.78 -0.79
C THR A 43 15.22 -9.03 -1.17
N LEU A 44 15.00 -7.84 -0.60
CA LEU A 44 13.85 -6.99 -0.95
C LEU A 44 13.88 -6.58 -2.43
N TYR A 45 15.05 -6.25 -2.98
CA TYR A 45 15.21 -5.96 -4.40
C TYR A 45 14.82 -7.16 -5.29
N ARG A 46 15.24 -8.39 -4.91
CA ARG A 46 14.86 -9.62 -5.61
C ARG A 46 13.36 -9.86 -5.55
N TYR A 47 12.70 -9.63 -4.41
CA TYR A 47 11.24 -9.72 -4.30
C TYR A 47 10.54 -8.81 -5.31
N ARG A 48 10.97 -7.55 -5.39
CA ARG A 48 10.41 -6.58 -6.34
C ARG A 48 10.63 -6.94 -7.81
N LYS A 49 11.59 -7.81 -8.14
CA LYS A 49 11.78 -8.31 -9.51
C LYS A 49 10.86 -9.48 -9.86
N ARG A 50 10.17 -10.08 -8.88
CA ARG A 50 9.24 -11.18 -9.14
C ARG A 50 7.90 -10.64 -9.69
N PRO A 51 7.36 -11.22 -10.80
CA PRO A 51 6.08 -10.79 -11.36
C PRO A 51 4.86 -11.00 -10.46
N ASP A 52 4.84 -12.10 -9.69
CA ASP A 52 3.77 -12.41 -8.74
C ASP A 52 3.73 -11.40 -7.59
N PHE A 53 4.90 -11.05 -7.03
CA PHE A 53 5.05 -10.00 -6.03
C PHE A 53 4.56 -8.64 -6.56
N GLN A 54 4.95 -8.28 -7.80
CA GLN A 54 4.51 -7.03 -8.42
C GLN A 54 3.00 -6.97 -8.65
N ARG A 55 2.38 -8.10 -9.00
CA ARG A 55 0.93 -8.18 -9.18
C ARG A 55 0.20 -7.90 -7.86
N GLU A 56 0.62 -8.55 -6.78
CA GLU A 56 0.03 -8.32 -5.46
C GLU A 56 0.33 -6.90 -4.94
N LEU A 57 1.53 -6.38 -5.16
CA LEU A 57 1.89 -4.99 -4.81
C LEU A 57 0.95 -3.97 -5.49
N LYS A 58 0.64 -4.17 -6.78
CA LYS A 58 -0.31 -3.32 -7.51
C LYS A 58 -1.75 -3.47 -7.02
N ARG A 59 -2.13 -4.65 -6.53
CA ARG A 59 -3.46 -4.89 -5.96
C ARG A 59 -3.60 -4.18 -4.62
N GLU A 60 -2.62 -4.36 -3.74
CA GLU A 60 -2.60 -3.73 -2.41
C GLU A 60 -2.51 -2.20 -2.52
N GLY A 61 -1.68 -1.69 -3.43
CA GLY A 61 -1.58 -0.25 -3.68
C GLY A 61 -2.91 0.36 -4.15
N ARG A 62 -3.67 -0.34 -5.00
CA ARG A 62 -5.00 0.10 -5.43
C ARG A 62 -5.99 0.09 -4.25
N ARG A 63 -6.03 -1.01 -3.49
CA ARG A 63 -6.88 -1.13 -2.32
C ARG A 63 -6.69 0.03 -1.34
N ARG A 64 -5.44 0.37 -1.01
CA ARG A 64 -5.14 1.49 -0.11
C ARG A 64 -5.47 2.85 -0.71
N ALA A 65 -5.28 3.03 -2.01
CA ALA A 65 -5.72 4.26 -2.68
C ALA A 65 -7.25 4.42 -2.62
N ASP A 66 -7.99 3.34 -2.82
CA ASP A 66 -9.45 3.33 -2.74
C ASP A 66 -9.94 3.62 -1.30
N GLU A 67 -9.30 3.01 -0.29
CA GLU A 67 -9.55 3.29 1.13
C GLU A 67 -9.27 4.78 1.45
N PHE A 68 -8.12 5.30 1.03
CA PHE A 68 -7.77 6.71 1.22
C PHE A 68 -8.76 7.66 0.54
N MET A 69 -9.18 7.36 -0.69
CA MET A 69 -10.16 8.17 -1.42
C MET A 69 -11.53 8.14 -0.73
N ARG A 70 -11.93 6.99 -0.19
CA ARG A 70 -13.18 6.85 0.56
C ARG A 70 -13.16 7.69 1.83
N GLU A 71 -12.10 7.58 2.63
CA GLU A 71 -11.91 8.39 3.84
C GLU A 71 -11.89 9.88 3.52
N ASN A 72 -11.19 10.27 2.45
CA ASN A 72 -11.12 11.68 2.06
C ASN A 72 -12.48 12.22 1.60
N ARG A 73 -13.25 11.43 0.84
CA ARG A 73 -14.62 11.79 0.43
C ARG A 73 -15.54 11.97 1.64
N GLU A 74 -15.39 11.13 2.66
CA GLU A 74 -16.15 11.23 3.91
C GLU A 74 -15.76 12.49 4.70
N ARG A 75 -14.47 12.79 4.82
CA ARG A 75 -13.99 14.04 5.45
C ARG A 75 -14.51 15.29 4.74
N VAL A 76 -14.52 15.30 3.41
CA VAL A 76 -15.06 16.42 2.62
C VAL A 76 -16.55 16.59 2.87
N ARG A 77 -17.32 15.51 2.98
CA ARG A 77 -18.76 15.56 3.32
C ARG A 77 -19.00 16.14 4.71
N VAL A 78 -18.26 15.69 5.72
CA VAL A 78 -18.39 16.21 7.10
C VAL A 78 -18.04 17.69 7.16
N ARG A 79 -16.98 18.11 6.46
CA ARG A 79 -16.60 19.53 6.37
C ARG A 79 -17.68 20.37 5.70
N ALA A 80 -18.22 19.91 4.58
CA ALA A 80 -19.31 20.61 3.88
C ALA A 80 -20.57 20.71 4.76
N ALA A 81 -20.90 19.67 5.53
CA ALA A 81 -22.03 19.72 6.47
C ALA A 81 -21.79 20.74 7.60
N GLY A 82 -20.59 20.79 8.16
CA GLY A 82 -20.21 21.79 9.16
C GLY A 82 -20.18 23.22 8.61
N ASP A 83 -19.77 23.42 7.36
CA ASP A 83 -19.80 24.73 6.69
C ASP A 83 -21.24 25.22 6.49
N ILE A 84 -22.17 24.31 6.15
CA ILE A 84 -23.61 24.59 6.04
C ILE A 84 -24.19 24.96 7.42
N GLU A 85 -23.88 24.17 8.45
CA GLU A 85 -24.36 24.42 9.82
C GLU A 85 -23.85 25.76 10.38
N TRP A 86 -22.58 26.10 10.11
CA TRP A 86 -22.03 27.41 10.44
C TRP A 86 -22.75 28.55 9.71
N PHE A 87 -23.05 28.40 8.42
CA PHE A 87 -23.75 29.41 7.62
C PHE A 87 -25.14 29.70 8.18
N PHE A 88 -25.92 28.66 8.48
CA PHE A 88 -27.23 28.81 9.09
C PHE A 88 -27.16 29.45 10.48
N ARG A 89 -26.16 29.10 11.31
CA ARG A 89 -25.98 29.70 12.64
C ARG A 89 -25.62 31.20 12.62
N LYS A 90 -24.95 31.65 11.56
CA LYS A 90 -24.39 33.01 11.48
C LYS A 90 -25.30 34.00 10.75
N TYR A 91 -26.12 33.53 9.81
CA TYR A 91 -26.87 34.39 8.89
C TYR A 91 -28.39 34.18 8.89
N VAL A 92 -28.90 33.19 9.62
CA VAL A 92 -30.33 33.00 9.90
C VAL A 92 -30.57 33.19 11.40
#